data_AF-A0A1H4V454-F1
#
_entry.id   AF-A0A1H4V454-F1
#
_cell.length_a   1.000
_cell.length_b   1.000
_cell.length_c   1.000
_cell.angle_alpha   90.00
_cell.angle_beta   90.00
_cell.angle_gamma   90.00
#
_symmetry.space_group_name_H-M   'P 1'
#
loop_
_entity.id
_entity.type
_entity.pdbx_description
1 polymer ?
#
loop_
_entity_poly.entity_id
_entity_poly.type
_entity_poly.pdbx_seq_one_letter_code
_entity_poly.pdbx_strand_id
1 'polypeptide(L)'
;MINDQFWNQVRLALDAASGARTADELISAVKRGPNQDHGDRGAQAFFAGSGGDPQLADVLAESDHWEITWVEGDYWWKATALADGSIIEYVEGDLYVREPK
;
A
#
# COMPACT_ATOMS: atom_id res chain seq x y z
N MET A 1 -23.42 4.99 -7.86
CA MET A 1 -23.56 5.97 -6.77
C MET A 1 -22.49 5.78 -5.67
N ILE A 2 -22.42 4.67 -4.92
CA ILE A 2 -21.35 4.47 -3.90
C ILE A 2 -19.97 4.31 -4.55
N ASN A 3 -19.88 3.55 -5.64
CA ASN A 3 -18.64 3.36 -6.39
C ASN A 3 -18.09 4.68 -6.97
N ASP A 4 -18.96 5.57 -7.44
CA ASP A 4 -18.56 6.85 -8.03
C ASP A 4 -17.98 7.79 -6.97
N GLN A 5 -18.58 7.82 -5.78
CA GLN A 5 -18.06 8.62 -4.66
C GLN A 5 -16.68 8.13 -4.20
N PHE A 6 -16.50 6.80 -4.08
CA PHE A 6 -15.22 6.19 -3.74
C PHE A 6 -14.13 6.60 -4.73
N TRP A 7 -14.34 6.38 -6.02
CA TRP A 7 -13.34 6.69 -7.04
C TRP A 7 -13.09 8.19 -7.19
N ASN A 8 -14.09 9.04 -6.93
CA ASN A 8 -13.88 10.48 -6.87
C ASN A 8 -12.96 10.88 -5.71
N GLN A 9 -13.09 10.26 -4.54
CA GLN A 9 -12.18 10.51 -3.42
C GLN A 9 -10.76 9.99 -3.69
N VAL A 10 -10.63 8.85 -4.35
CA VAL A 10 -9.32 8.35 -4.82
C VAL A 10 -8.67 9.35 -5.79
N ARG A 11 -9.41 9.87 -6.77
CA ARG A 11 -8.92 10.90 -7.70
C ARG A 11 -8.46 12.16 -6.97
N LEU A 12 -9.24 12.65 -6.01
CA LEU A 12 -8.85 13.83 -5.21
C LEU A 12 -7.57 13.59 -4.40
N ALA A 13 -7.34 12.38 -3.90
CA ALA A 13 -6.11 12.02 -3.21
C ALA A 13 -4.91 11.98 -4.17
N LEU A 14 -5.08 11.40 -5.37
CA LEU A 14 -4.05 11.34 -6.41
C LEU A 14 -3.72 12.73 -6.97
N ASP A 15 -4.72 13.56 -7.26
CA ASP A 15 -4.54 14.95 -7.70
C ASP A 15 -3.73 15.74 -6.67
N ALA A 16 -4.04 15.57 -5.38
CA ALA A 16 -3.29 16.20 -4.30
C ALA A 16 -1.86 15.63 -4.16
N ALA A 17 -1.68 14.33 -4.37
CA ALA A 17 -0.39 13.66 -4.28
C ALA A 17 0.57 14.10 -5.39
N SER A 18 0.05 14.38 -6.60
CA SER A 18 0.86 14.87 -7.72
C SER A 18 1.60 16.18 -7.43
N GLY A 19 1.05 17.02 -6.55
CA GLY A 19 1.67 18.26 -6.11
C GLY A 19 2.51 18.14 -4.83
N ALA A 20 2.53 16.97 -4.18
CA ALA A 20 3.24 16.78 -2.93
C ALA A 20 4.75 16.73 -3.19
N ARG A 21 5.52 17.55 -2.45
CA ARG A 21 6.99 17.64 -2.56
C ARG A 21 7.69 17.09 -1.33
N THR A 22 6.91 16.81 -0.29
CA THR A 22 7.40 16.29 1.00
C THR A 22 6.54 15.11 1.45
N ALA A 23 7.07 14.29 2.36
CA ALA A 23 6.36 13.13 2.89
C ALA A 23 5.08 13.53 3.66
N ASP A 24 5.11 14.62 4.42
CA ASP A 24 3.93 15.11 5.16
C ASP A 24 2.82 15.59 4.23
N GLU A 25 3.19 16.25 3.13
CA GLU A 25 2.24 16.64 2.09
C GLU A 25 1.65 15.41 1.41
N LEU A 26 2.47 14.40 1.10
CA LEU A 26 2.02 13.16 0.47
C LEU A 26 1.08 12.37 1.39
N ILE A 27 1.44 12.20 2.66
CA ILE A 27 0.57 11.57 3.68
C ILE A 27 -0.73 12.34 3.81
N SER A 28 -0.67 13.67 3.87
CA SER A 28 -1.86 14.52 3.95
C SER A 28 -2.73 14.46 2.69
N ALA A 29 -2.13 14.26 1.52
CA ALA A 29 -2.84 14.04 0.26
C ALA A 29 -3.54 12.68 0.25
N VAL A 30 -2.84 11.61 0.60
CA VAL A 30 -3.39 10.24 0.66
C VAL A 30 -4.54 10.13 1.66
N LYS A 31 -4.45 10.81 2.82
CA LYS A 31 -5.52 10.87 3.83
C LYS A 31 -6.84 11.45 3.34
N ARG A 32 -6.86 12.16 2.20
CA ARG A 32 -8.09 12.67 1.58
C ARG A 32 -8.89 11.55 0.90
N GLY A 33 -8.25 10.41 0.66
CA GLY A 33 -8.86 9.23 0.08
C GLY A 33 -9.75 8.47 1.08
N PRO A 34 -10.55 7.52 0.58
CA PRO A 34 -11.45 6.72 1.40
C PRO A 34 -10.71 5.68 2.27
N ASN A 35 -11.45 5.04 3.18
CA ASN A 35 -11.05 3.83 3.91
C ASN A 35 -9.72 3.94 4.69
N GLN A 36 -9.44 5.09 5.29
CA GLN A 36 -8.20 5.29 6.07
C GLN A 36 -8.06 4.35 7.27
N ASP A 37 -9.14 3.71 7.70
CA ASP A 37 -9.21 2.72 8.78
C ASP A 37 -8.80 1.30 8.35
N HIS A 38 -8.58 1.05 7.06
CA HIS A 38 -8.14 -0.25 6.53
C HIS A 38 -6.61 -0.45 6.56
N GLY A 39 -5.85 0.60 6.86
CA GLY A 39 -4.40 0.48 7.01
C GLY A 39 -4.01 -0.29 8.27
N ASP A 40 -2.84 -0.93 8.23
CA ASP A 40 -2.29 -1.63 9.39
C ASP A 40 -2.07 -0.70 10.57
N ARG A 41 -2.06 -1.29 11.76
CA ARG A 41 -1.85 -0.56 13.01
C ARG A 41 -0.46 0.09 13.00
N GLY A 42 -0.43 1.40 12.77
CA GLY A 42 0.79 2.22 12.72
C GLY A 42 1.07 2.88 11.38
N ALA A 43 0.29 2.58 10.33
CA ALA A 43 0.36 3.28 9.05
C ALA A 43 -0.04 4.75 9.19
N GLN A 44 0.70 5.66 8.52
CA GLN A 44 0.41 7.09 8.56
C GLN A 44 -0.75 7.47 7.62
N ALA A 45 -0.96 6.72 6.54
CA ALA A 45 -2.07 6.85 5.62
C ALA A 45 -2.29 5.52 4.88
N PHE A 46 -3.50 5.29 4.38
CA PHE A 46 -3.84 4.11 3.59
C PHE A 46 -4.28 4.53 2.19
N PHE A 47 -3.59 4.06 1.15
CA PHE A 47 -4.01 4.30 -0.22
C PHE A 47 -4.95 3.20 -0.70
N ALA A 48 -6.26 3.42 -0.51
CA ALA A 48 -7.30 2.48 -0.92
C ALA A 48 -7.42 2.29 -2.45
N GLY A 49 -6.76 3.15 -3.23
CA GLY A 49 -6.83 3.17 -4.70
C GLY A 49 -5.89 2.21 -5.42
N SER A 50 -5.17 1.33 -4.71
CA SER A 50 -4.18 0.41 -5.31
C SER A 50 -4.78 -0.57 -6.33
N GLY A 51 -6.10 -0.72 -6.38
CA GLY A 51 -6.81 -1.50 -7.41
C GLY A 51 -7.27 -0.70 -8.64
N GLY A 52 -6.95 0.59 -8.74
CA GLY A 52 -7.41 1.50 -9.78
C GLY A 52 -6.34 1.96 -10.77
N ASP A 53 -6.67 2.95 -11.60
CA ASP A 53 -5.77 3.65 -12.52
C ASP A 53 -6.09 5.16 -12.45
N PRO A 54 -5.11 6.06 -12.23
CA PRO A 54 -3.67 5.79 -12.09
C PRO A 54 -3.27 5.25 -10.71
N GLN A 55 -2.13 4.56 -10.64
CA GLN A 55 -1.53 4.15 -9.37
C GLN A 55 -0.82 5.33 -8.70
N LEU A 56 -0.69 5.27 -7.38
CA LEU A 56 0.05 6.31 -6.64
C LEU A 56 1.50 6.42 -7.13
N ALA A 57 2.15 5.30 -7.45
CA ALA A 57 3.51 5.30 -7.98
C ALA A 57 3.60 6.00 -9.35
N ASP A 58 2.62 5.80 -10.24
CA ASP A 58 2.59 6.46 -11.55
C ASP A 58 2.52 7.98 -11.38
N VAL A 59 1.61 8.44 -10.52
CA VAL A 59 1.43 9.87 -10.22
C VAL A 59 2.69 10.50 -9.62
N LEU A 60 3.39 9.79 -8.75
CA LEU A 60 4.65 10.29 -8.18
C LEU A 60 5.78 10.32 -9.22
N ALA A 61 5.87 9.31 -10.09
CA ALA A 61 6.86 9.26 -11.16
C ALA A 61 6.71 10.39 -12.17
N GLU A 62 5.47 10.83 -12.46
CA GLU A 62 5.17 11.92 -13.38
C GLU A 62 5.41 13.33 -12.79
N SER A 63 5.56 13.46 -11.46
CA SER A 63 5.59 14.76 -10.78
C SER A 63 6.94 15.51 -10.84
N ASP A 64 8.01 14.88 -11.34
CA ASP A 64 9.40 15.35 -11.24
C ASP A 64 9.87 15.66 -9.79
N HIS A 65 9.06 15.35 -8.76
CA HIS A 65 9.36 15.64 -7.35
C HIS A 65 9.93 14.42 -6.61
N TRP A 66 9.76 13.23 -7.17
CA TRP A 66 10.10 11.96 -6.55
C TRP A 66 10.90 11.10 -7.52
N GLU A 67 12.01 10.55 -7.04
CA GLU A 67 12.71 9.47 -7.72
C GLU A 67 12.16 8.13 -7.20
N ILE A 68 11.62 7.30 -8.09
CA ILE A 68 11.08 5.98 -7.72
C ILE A 68 12.11 4.90 -8.05
N THR A 69 12.61 4.26 -7.00
CA THR A 69 13.36 3.00 -7.12
C THR A 69 12.41 1.86 -6.76
N TRP A 70 12.13 0.99 -7.72
CA TRP A 70 11.37 -0.24 -7.48
C TRP A 70 12.25 -1.26 -6.78
N VAL A 71 11.76 -1.81 -5.68
CA VAL A 71 12.36 -2.94 -4.98
C VAL A 71 11.46 -4.13 -5.26
N GLU A 72 11.97 -5.13 -5.99
CA GLU A 72 11.25 -6.38 -6.25
C GLU A 72 11.01 -7.10 -4.92
N GLY A 73 9.87 -7.80 -4.76
CA GLY A 73 9.48 -8.42 -3.49
C GLY A 73 10.32 -9.66 -3.15
N ASP A 74 11.56 -9.45 -2.72
CA ASP A 74 12.57 -10.42 -2.27
C ASP A 74 12.13 -11.25 -1.02
N TYR A 75 10.87 -11.14 -0.61
CA TYR A 75 10.39 -11.37 0.75
C TYR A 75 9.11 -12.20 0.79
N TRP A 76 9.03 -13.24 -0.06
CA TRP A 76 8.02 -14.28 0.04
C TRP A 76 8.68 -15.66 0.18
N TRP A 77 8.53 -16.30 1.35
CA TRP A 77 9.10 -17.63 1.61
C TRP A 77 8.29 -18.44 2.64
N LYS A 78 8.56 -19.75 2.74
CA LYS A 78 7.99 -20.67 3.75
C LYS A 78 9.09 -21.35 4.54
N ALA A 79 8.83 -21.62 5.82
CA ALA A 79 9.71 -22.41 6.67
C ALA A 79 8.92 -23.43 7.49
N THR A 80 9.52 -24.60 7.74
CA THR A 80 8.99 -25.66 8.58
C THR A 80 9.91 -25.85 9.80
N ALA A 81 9.34 -25.84 11.00
CA ALA A 81 10.06 -26.04 12.24
C ALA A 81 10.54 -27.50 12.38
N LEU A 82 11.81 -27.70 12.70
CA LEU A 82 12.39 -29.04 12.83
C LEU A 82 11.99 -29.75 14.14
N ALA A 83 11.60 -29.00 15.16
CA ALA A 83 11.24 -29.56 16.47
C ALA A 83 9.85 -30.22 16.49
N ASP A 84 8.90 -29.67 15.74
CA ASP A 84 7.49 -30.07 15.77
C ASP A 84 6.78 -30.10 14.40
N GLY A 85 7.44 -29.65 13.32
CA GLY A 85 6.86 -29.63 11.97
C GLY A 85 5.91 -28.46 11.68
N SER A 86 5.75 -27.50 12.59
CA SER A 86 4.90 -26.32 12.35
C SER A 86 5.40 -25.49 11.16
N ILE A 87 4.49 -24.92 10.36
CA ILE A 87 4.84 -24.18 9.13
C ILE A 87 4.47 -22.71 9.27
N ILE A 88 5.36 -21.84 8.82
CA ILE A 88 5.08 -20.41 8.61
C ILE A 88 5.21 -20.05 7.12
N GLU A 89 4.37 -19.12 6.68
CA GLU A 89 4.55 -18.39 5.41
C GLU A 89 4.78 -16.92 5.69
N TYR A 90 5.78 -16.35 5.03
CA TYR A 90 6.17 -14.96 5.09
C TYR A 90 5.82 -14.29 3.76
N VAL A 91 5.00 -13.24 3.76
CA VAL A 91 4.64 -12.45 2.57
C VAL A 91 4.76 -10.97 2.91
N GLU A 92 5.72 -10.27 2.31
CA GLU A 92 5.87 -8.81 2.42
C GLU A 92 5.81 -8.28 3.88
N GLY A 93 6.32 -9.09 4.83
CA GLY A 93 6.39 -8.73 6.26
C GLY A 93 5.42 -9.46 7.17
N ASP A 94 4.39 -10.10 6.62
CA ASP A 94 3.40 -10.81 7.42
C ASP A 94 3.76 -12.28 7.60
N LEU A 95 3.63 -12.77 8.84
CA LEU A 95 3.83 -14.17 9.21
C LEU A 95 2.51 -14.87 9.48
N TYR A 96 2.27 -15.93 8.74
CA TYR A 96 1.06 -16.73 8.85
C TYR A 96 1.41 -18.14 9.29
N VAL A 97 0.89 -18.58 10.44
CA VAL A 97 0.91 -20.00 10.82
C VAL A 97 0.08 -20.76 9.79
N ARG A 98 0.65 -21.84 9.24
CA ARG A 98 0.00 -22.69 8.23
C ARG A 98 -0.08 -24.11 8.74
N GLU A 99 -1.25 -24.72 8.58
CA GLU A 99 -1.43 -26.15 8.84
C GLU A 99 -0.77 -26.98 7.72
N PRO A 100 -0.17 -28.13 8.04
CA PRO A 100 0.27 -29.09 7.02
C PRO A 100 -0.90 -29.55 6.16
N LYS A 101 -0.66 -29.75 4.86
CA LYS A 101 -1.63 -30.40 3.95
C LYS A 101 -1.54 -31.91 4.02
#